data_AF-A0A2M7FRX6-F1
#
_entry.id   AF-A0A2M7FRX6-F1
#
_cell.length_a   1.000
_cell.length_b   1.000
_cell.length_c   1.000
_cell.angle_alpha   90.00
_cell.angle_beta   90.00
_cell.angle_gamma   90.00
#
_symmetry.space_group_name_H-M   'P 1'
#
loop_
_entity.id
_entity.type
_entity.pdbx_description
1 polymer ?
#
loop_
_entity_poly.entity_id
_entity_poly.type
_entity_poly.pdbx_seq_one_letter_code
_entity_poly.pdbx_strand_id
1 'polypeptide(L)'
;QYFGDGHRWGVQIGYAFEGVREQGEVVPRPFGSAGGMRRIQDFSGFFDETTLVLCGDAIIDLDIGAALHEHKAKGAIASVVTLDVPPNEVQNYGIVVADEQGQIQSFQEKPQPSEAKSTAASTGIYIFEPAVLDLVPPGRVYDIGSQLFPQLVAQQLPFYAQKRFFNWIDIGRVSDYWTVLQRVLSGEVAQMNMPGREVKPGIWVGLNTQIPWDQVSIEGPVYIGSSVRIEPGATIIGPTWIGHGSHIRTGARVARSILFEYTRIAADMRFTDMIVSPTYCVDRAGDTLYRGDETAQLRWGDARA
;
A
#
# COMPACT_ATOMS: atom_id res chain seq x y z
N GLN A 1 -0.66 4.74 -16.75
CA GLN A 1 0.12 4.31 -15.58
C GLN A 1 0.36 5.53 -14.69
N TYR A 2 -0.01 5.48 -13.41
CA TYR A 2 0.08 6.64 -12.49
C TYR A 2 1.53 7.10 -12.26
N PHE A 3 2.47 6.15 -12.13
CA PHE A 3 3.87 6.44 -11.80
C PHE A 3 4.76 6.76 -13.00
N GLY A 4 4.32 6.44 -14.23
CA GLY A 4 5.09 6.71 -15.45
C GLY A 4 6.52 6.15 -15.36
N ASP A 5 7.52 6.92 -15.77
CA ASP A 5 8.94 6.61 -15.63
C ASP A 5 9.55 7.07 -14.29
N GLY A 6 8.73 7.61 -13.38
CA GLY A 6 9.18 8.14 -12.10
C GLY A 6 9.69 9.60 -12.09
N HIS A 7 9.89 10.24 -13.25
CA HIS A 7 10.54 11.57 -13.32
C HIS A 7 9.81 12.63 -12.50
N ARG A 8 8.46 12.58 -12.44
CA ARG A 8 7.63 13.46 -11.60
C ARG A 8 8.02 13.41 -10.11
N TRP A 9 8.57 12.30 -9.66
CA TRP A 9 8.92 12.01 -8.27
C TRP A 9 10.44 12.06 -8.04
N GLY A 10 11.23 12.47 -9.03
CA GLY A 10 12.69 12.56 -8.92
C GLY A 10 13.39 11.21 -8.93
N VAL A 11 12.73 10.15 -9.40
CA VAL A 11 13.29 8.79 -9.50
C VAL A 11 13.18 8.25 -10.92
N GLN A 12 13.87 7.16 -11.21
CA GLN A 12 13.74 6.41 -12.46
C GLN A 12 13.10 5.06 -12.14
N ILE A 13 11.99 4.75 -12.80
CA ILE A 13 11.23 3.51 -12.58
C ILE A 13 11.29 2.63 -13.81
N GLY A 14 11.84 1.43 -13.63
CA GLY A 14 11.72 0.32 -14.57
C GLY A 14 10.58 -0.62 -14.16
N TYR A 15 9.95 -1.27 -15.15
CA TYR A 15 8.89 -2.24 -14.91
C TYR A 15 9.30 -3.61 -15.42
N ALA A 16 9.21 -4.61 -14.55
CA ALA A 16 9.30 -6.02 -14.93
C ALA A 16 7.90 -6.62 -14.89
N PHE A 17 7.44 -7.13 -16.03
CA PHE A 17 6.09 -7.68 -16.15
C PHE A 17 6.11 -9.20 -16.04
N GLU A 18 5.37 -9.74 -15.08
CA GLU A 18 5.25 -11.17 -14.82
C GLU A 18 3.91 -11.73 -15.30
N GLY A 19 3.60 -11.51 -16.57
CA GLY A 19 2.40 -12.04 -17.21
C GLY A 19 2.62 -12.36 -18.69
N VAL A 20 1.68 -13.12 -19.25
CA VAL A 20 1.63 -13.41 -20.69
C VAL A 20 0.30 -12.94 -21.26
N ARG A 21 0.25 -12.60 -22.55
CA ARG A 21 -1.02 -12.36 -23.22
C ARG A 21 -1.52 -13.66 -23.84
N GLU A 22 -2.64 -14.16 -23.37
CA GLU A 22 -3.32 -15.34 -23.91
C GLU A 22 -4.72 -14.93 -24.36
N GLN A 23 -5.04 -15.18 -25.63
CA GLN A 23 -6.35 -14.84 -26.22
C GLN A 23 -6.78 -13.37 -26.04
N GLY A 24 -5.82 -12.45 -25.93
CA GLY A 24 -6.06 -11.02 -25.74
C GLY A 24 -6.09 -10.57 -24.27
N GLU A 25 -6.21 -11.52 -23.34
CA GLU A 25 -6.20 -11.28 -21.90
C GLU A 25 -4.79 -11.39 -21.32
N VAL A 26 -4.53 -10.67 -20.24
CA VAL A 26 -3.29 -10.77 -19.47
C VAL A 26 -3.47 -11.87 -18.43
N VAL A 27 -2.68 -12.93 -18.52
CA VAL A 27 -2.64 -14.02 -17.55
C VAL A 27 -1.37 -13.88 -16.70
N PRO A 28 -1.48 -13.75 -15.37
CA PRO A 28 -0.32 -13.65 -14.49
C PRO A 28 0.48 -14.97 -14.51
N ARG A 29 1.80 -14.87 -14.61
CA ARG A 29 2.75 -15.98 -14.49
C ARG A 29 3.93 -15.53 -13.63
N PRO A 30 3.71 -15.35 -12.31
CA PRO A 30 4.74 -14.89 -11.39
C PRO A 30 5.86 -15.92 -11.25
N PHE A 31 7.11 -15.46 -11.16
CA PHE A 31 8.27 -16.30 -10.87
C PHE A 31 8.59 -16.35 -9.37
N GLY A 32 7.65 -15.95 -8.52
CA GLY A 32 7.90 -15.75 -7.09
C GLY A 32 8.73 -14.49 -6.83
N SER A 33 8.72 -14.01 -5.60
CA SER A 33 9.34 -12.73 -5.23
C SER A 33 10.85 -12.69 -5.54
N ALA A 34 11.58 -13.77 -5.26
CA ALA A 34 13.00 -13.87 -5.56
C ALA A 34 13.27 -14.24 -7.03
N GLY A 35 12.46 -15.10 -7.64
CA GLY A 35 12.61 -15.48 -9.05
C GLY A 35 12.32 -14.31 -10.00
N GLY A 36 11.40 -13.42 -9.64
CA GLY A 36 11.16 -12.16 -10.35
C GLY A 36 12.40 -11.27 -10.35
N MET A 37 13.05 -11.10 -9.19
CA MET A 37 14.34 -10.40 -9.10
C MET A 37 15.42 -11.07 -9.94
N ARG A 38 15.53 -12.41 -9.85
CA ARG A 38 16.50 -13.17 -10.64
C ARG A 38 16.30 -12.98 -12.14
N ARG A 39 15.05 -12.91 -12.61
CA ARG A 39 14.72 -12.66 -14.01
C ARG A 39 15.16 -11.28 -14.48
N ILE A 40 14.97 -10.25 -13.65
CA ILE A 40 15.46 -8.88 -13.93
C ILE A 40 16.99 -8.89 -14.02
N GLN A 41 17.65 -9.58 -13.09
CA GLN A 41 19.10 -9.74 -13.08
C GLN A 41 19.62 -10.42 -14.34
N ASP A 42 19.06 -11.58 -14.70
CA ASP A 42 19.47 -12.32 -15.89
C ASP A 42 19.23 -11.53 -17.19
N PHE A 43 18.22 -10.64 -17.21
CA PHE A 43 17.88 -9.83 -18.38
C PHE A 43 18.79 -8.61 -18.55
N SER A 44 19.17 -7.94 -17.46
CA SER A 44 19.77 -6.59 -17.52
C SER A 44 20.97 -6.36 -16.61
N GLY A 45 21.27 -7.27 -15.70
CA GLY A 45 22.30 -7.08 -14.68
C GLY A 45 21.98 -5.98 -13.67
N PHE A 46 20.70 -5.64 -13.50
CA PHE A 46 20.24 -4.45 -12.78
C PHE A 46 20.69 -4.33 -11.31
N PHE A 47 20.84 -5.46 -10.61
CA PHE A 47 21.22 -5.50 -9.20
C PHE A 47 22.73 -5.75 -9.08
N ASP A 48 23.52 -4.70 -9.35
CA ASP A 48 24.98 -4.69 -9.23
C ASP A 48 25.49 -4.02 -7.93
N GLU A 49 24.58 -3.40 -7.16
CA GLU A 49 24.85 -2.76 -5.87
C GLU A 49 23.88 -3.26 -4.77
N THR A 50 24.15 -2.85 -3.51
CA THR A 50 23.26 -3.08 -2.38
C THR A 50 21.85 -2.59 -2.71
N THR A 51 20.88 -3.50 -2.69
CA THR A 51 19.52 -3.26 -3.14
C THR A 51 18.55 -3.27 -1.96
N LEU A 52 17.72 -2.23 -1.85
CA LEU A 52 16.57 -2.19 -0.96
C LEU A 52 15.36 -2.79 -1.67
N VAL A 53 14.74 -3.80 -1.07
CA VAL A 53 13.50 -4.42 -1.51
C VAL A 53 12.39 -4.02 -0.55
N LEU A 54 11.26 -3.57 -1.10
CA LEU A 54 10.10 -3.09 -0.35
C LEU A 54 8.83 -3.74 -0.91
N CYS A 55 7.90 -4.13 -0.03
CA CYS A 55 6.56 -4.49 -0.45
C CYS A 55 5.79 -3.23 -0.90
N GLY A 56 5.03 -3.35 -1.99
CA GLY A 56 4.34 -2.21 -2.63
C GLY A 56 3.03 -1.79 -1.98
N ASP A 57 2.63 -2.46 -0.89
CA ASP A 57 1.33 -2.35 -0.22
C ASP A 57 1.45 -1.83 1.23
N ALA A 58 2.61 -1.32 1.64
CA ALA A 58 2.81 -0.77 2.98
C ALA A 58 3.12 0.73 2.96
N ILE A 59 2.60 1.46 3.95
CA ILE A 59 3.05 2.82 4.27
C ILE A 59 4.07 2.73 5.40
N ILE A 60 5.25 3.33 5.17
CA ILE A 60 6.37 3.28 6.11
C ILE A 60 7.05 4.63 6.28
N ASP A 61 7.62 4.88 7.46
CA ASP A 61 8.51 6.01 7.76
C ASP A 61 9.90 5.54 8.26
N LEU A 62 10.32 4.35 7.82
CA LEU A 62 11.61 3.76 8.17
C LEU A 62 12.78 4.69 7.79
N ASP A 63 13.73 4.87 8.72
CA ASP A 63 15.05 5.44 8.40
C ASP A 63 15.89 4.41 7.62
N ILE A 64 15.76 4.49 6.28
CA ILE A 64 16.49 3.63 5.33
C ILE A 64 18.00 3.81 5.48
N GLY A 65 18.48 5.03 5.79
CA GLY A 65 19.90 5.31 5.93
C GLY A 65 20.51 4.56 7.12
N ALA A 66 19.80 4.56 8.25
CA ALA A 66 20.22 3.80 9.43
C ALA A 66 20.19 2.28 9.20
N ALA A 67 19.17 1.77 8.49
CA ALA A 67 19.08 0.34 8.16
C ALA A 67 20.21 -0.11 7.22
N LEU A 68 20.53 0.71 6.22
CA LEU A 68 21.64 0.48 5.29
C LEU A 68 23.00 0.53 6.02
N HIS A 69 23.18 1.46 6.95
CA HIS A 69 24.41 1.55 7.75
C HIS A 69 24.65 0.28 8.56
N GLU A 70 23.63 -0.24 9.26
CA GLU A 70 23.77 -1.49 10.01
C GLU A 70 24.04 -2.69 9.09
N HIS A 71 23.37 -2.78 7.95
CA HIS A 71 23.59 -3.83 6.95
C HIS A 71 25.07 -3.90 6.55
N LYS A 72 25.64 -2.75 6.18
CA LYS A 72 27.06 -2.64 5.80
C LYS A 72 28.00 -2.90 6.97
N ALA A 73 27.69 -2.38 8.16
CA ALA A 73 28.52 -2.56 9.36
C ALA A 73 28.62 -4.04 9.78
N LYS A 74 27.56 -4.82 9.57
CA LYS A 74 27.53 -6.27 9.84
C LYS A 74 28.16 -7.12 8.73
N GLY A 75 28.50 -6.53 7.58
CA GLY A 75 28.92 -7.30 6.40
C GLY A 75 27.86 -8.29 5.95
N ALA A 76 26.58 -7.92 6.12
CA ALA A 76 25.46 -8.79 5.81
C ALA A 76 25.37 -9.04 4.30
N ILE A 77 25.10 -10.28 3.89
CA ILE A 77 24.67 -10.56 2.51
C ILE A 77 23.18 -10.22 2.35
N ALA A 78 22.41 -10.36 3.43
CA ALA A 78 20.99 -10.05 3.48
C ALA A 78 20.59 -9.51 4.86
N SER A 79 19.66 -8.58 4.89
CA SER A 79 19.01 -8.12 6.12
C SER A 79 17.50 -8.06 5.98
N VAL A 80 16.80 -8.40 7.06
CA VAL A 80 15.33 -8.30 7.18
C VAL A 80 15.00 -7.28 8.25
N VAL A 81 14.25 -6.24 7.91
CA VAL A 81 13.72 -5.32 8.92
C VAL A 81 12.51 -5.96 9.58
N THR A 82 12.51 -5.99 10.91
CA THR A 82 11.46 -6.65 11.71
C THR A 82 10.81 -5.71 12.70
N LEU A 83 9.54 -6.01 13.00
CA LEU A 83 8.76 -5.38 14.07
C LEU A 83 8.12 -6.47 14.94
N ASP A 84 7.95 -6.20 16.24
CA ASP A 84 7.15 -7.09 17.07
C ASP A 84 5.66 -6.90 16.77
N VAL A 85 4.96 -8.02 16.61
CA VAL A 85 3.51 -8.05 16.53
C VAL A 85 2.92 -8.77 17.75
N PRO A 86 1.66 -8.50 18.12
CA PRO A 86 0.97 -9.26 19.15
C PRO A 86 1.02 -10.78 18.88
N PRO A 87 1.20 -11.63 19.90
CA PRO A 87 1.30 -13.09 19.71
C PRO A 87 0.12 -13.73 18.96
N ASN A 88 -1.08 -13.16 19.07
CA ASN A 88 -2.28 -13.62 18.36
C ASN A 88 -2.32 -13.20 16.88
N GLU A 89 -1.40 -12.35 16.42
CA GLU A 89 -1.33 -11.85 15.04
C GLU A 89 -0.19 -12.49 14.23
N VAL A 90 0.71 -13.25 14.87
CA VAL A 90 1.89 -13.86 14.23
C VAL A 90 1.54 -14.73 13.01
N GLN A 91 0.37 -15.34 13.00
CA GLN A 91 -0.14 -16.16 11.88
C GLN A 91 -0.36 -15.38 10.58
N ASN A 92 -0.38 -14.05 10.63
CA ASN A 92 -0.56 -13.22 9.45
C ASN A 92 0.76 -12.94 8.73
N TYR A 93 1.91 -13.22 9.35
CA TYR A 93 3.22 -12.74 8.90
C TYR A 93 4.28 -13.85 8.86
N GLY A 94 5.38 -13.59 8.15
CA GLY A 94 6.60 -14.37 8.27
C GLY A 94 7.35 -14.01 9.55
N ILE A 95 7.59 -14.96 10.43
CA ILE A 95 8.21 -14.75 11.75
C ILE A 95 9.68 -15.11 11.72
N VAL A 96 10.50 -14.16 12.16
CA VAL A 96 11.95 -14.27 12.21
C VAL A 96 12.39 -14.68 13.61
N VAL A 97 13.23 -15.71 13.69
CA VAL A 97 13.94 -16.10 14.90
C VAL A 97 15.41 -15.74 14.70
N ALA A 98 15.92 -14.85 15.55
CA ALA A 98 17.31 -14.40 15.51
C ALA A 98 17.93 -14.48 16.90
N ASP A 99 19.26 -14.57 16.97
CA ASP A 99 20.00 -14.48 18.22
C ASP A 99 20.16 -13.03 18.71
N GLU A 100 20.89 -12.85 19.81
CA GLU A 100 21.13 -11.54 20.44
C GLU A 100 21.90 -10.57 19.53
N GLN A 101 22.70 -11.07 18.59
CA GLN A 101 23.43 -10.27 17.60
C GLN A 101 22.57 -9.97 16.36
N GLY A 102 21.37 -10.57 16.30
CA GLY A 102 20.43 -10.46 15.20
C GLY A 102 20.71 -11.43 14.06
N GLN A 103 21.62 -12.39 14.19
CA GLN A 103 21.83 -13.41 13.16
C GLN A 103 20.58 -14.30 13.10
N ILE A 104 19.99 -14.44 11.92
CA ILE A 104 18.75 -15.19 11.73
C ILE A 104 19.06 -16.68 11.80
N GLN A 105 18.35 -17.37 12.70
CA GLN A 105 18.47 -18.81 12.95
C GLN A 105 17.37 -19.61 12.27
N SER A 106 16.19 -19.03 12.07
CA SER A 106 15.11 -19.64 11.30
C SER A 106 14.06 -18.61 10.89
N PHE A 107 13.29 -18.96 9.86
CA PHE A 107 12.16 -18.18 9.35
C PHE A 107 10.92 -19.09 9.32
N GLN A 108 9.82 -18.65 9.93
CA GLN A 108 8.56 -19.38 9.98
C GLN A 108 7.52 -18.62 9.16
N GLU A 109 7.08 -19.15 8.02
CA GLU A 109 6.02 -18.53 7.21
C GLU A 109 4.65 -18.77 7.85
N LYS A 110 3.99 -17.70 8.31
CA LYS A 110 2.62 -17.70 8.84
C LYS A 110 2.35 -18.85 9.85
N PRO A 111 3.17 -18.97 10.91
CA PRO A 111 3.02 -20.05 11.88
C PRO A 111 1.73 -19.90 12.68
N GLN A 112 1.17 -21.02 13.15
CA GLN A 112 0.13 -20.95 14.16
C GLN A 112 0.66 -20.25 15.43
N PRO A 113 -0.16 -19.48 16.17
CA PRO A 113 0.31 -18.78 17.37
C PRO A 113 0.97 -19.69 18.41
N SER A 114 0.52 -20.95 18.52
CA SER A 114 1.10 -21.95 19.42
C SER A 114 2.48 -22.48 18.99
N GLU A 115 2.86 -22.29 17.72
CA GLU A 115 4.09 -22.81 17.12
C GLU A 115 5.12 -21.69 16.84
N ALA A 116 4.71 -20.43 16.99
CA ALA A 116 5.57 -19.28 16.81
C ALA A 116 6.65 -19.23 17.89
N LYS A 117 7.92 -19.18 17.46
CA LYS A 117 9.09 -19.13 18.35
C LYS A 117 9.54 -17.71 18.68
N SER A 118 8.90 -16.72 18.08
CA SER A 118 9.23 -15.30 18.15
C SER A 118 7.98 -14.48 17.79
N THR A 119 8.02 -13.19 18.09
CA THR A 119 7.02 -12.20 17.68
C THR A 119 7.56 -11.25 16.62
N ALA A 120 8.82 -11.39 16.22
CA ALA A 120 9.45 -10.51 15.24
C ALA A 120 8.94 -10.85 13.83
N ALA A 121 7.96 -10.08 13.37
CA ALA A 121 7.41 -10.18 12.02
C ALA A 121 8.35 -9.52 11.01
N SER A 122 8.54 -10.20 9.87
CA SER A 122 9.11 -9.63 8.66
C SER A 122 8.18 -8.55 8.12
N THR A 123 8.73 -7.37 7.85
CA THR A 123 7.96 -6.21 7.38
C THR A 123 7.85 -6.13 5.85
N GLY A 124 8.43 -7.09 5.13
CA GLY A 124 8.56 -7.03 3.68
C GLY A 124 9.64 -6.07 3.20
N ILE A 125 10.49 -5.58 4.10
CA ILE A 125 11.62 -4.68 3.83
C ILE A 125 12.92 -5.47 3.98
N TYR A 126 13.64 -5.61 2.87
CA TYR A 126 14.89 -6.36 2.81
C TYR A 126 16.02 -5.52 2.22
N ILE A 127 17.25 -5.79 2.66
CA ILE A 127 18.46 -5.22 2.06
C ILE A 127 19.31 -6.39 1.59
N PHE A 128 19.63 -6.43 0.31
CA PHE A 128 20.39 -7.53 -0.30
C PHE A 128 21.65 -7.01 -0.98
N GLU A 129 22.72 -7.77 -0.82
CA GLU A 129 23.89 -7.66 -1.70
C GLU A 129 23.66 -8.48 -2.99
N PRO A 130 24.28 -8.09 -4.12
CA PRO A 130 24.10 -8.78 -5.40
C PRO A 130 24.28 -10.30 -5.35
N ALA A 131 25.23 -10.77 -4.53
CA ALA A 131 25.54 -12.19 -4.34
C ALA A 131 24.36 -13.03 -3.81
N VAL A 132 23.32 -12.42 -3.22
CA VAL A 132 22.10 -13.13 -2.83
C VAL A 132 21.40 -13.75 -4.04
N LEU A 133 21.43 -13.06 -5.20
CA LEU A 133 20.72 -13.51 -6.39
C LEU A 133 21.37 -14.73 -7.06
N ASP A 134 22.65 -14.97 -6.80
CA ASP A 134 23.36 -16.18 -7.27
C ASP A 134 22.78 -17.46 -6.67
N LEU A 135 22.14 -17.36 -5.50
CA LEU A 135 21.47 -18.46 -4.82
C LEU A 135 20.09 -18.77 -5.42
N VAL A 136 19.52 -17.84 -6.19
CA VAL A 136 18.20 -17.99 -6.81
C VAL A 136 18.35 -18.67 -8.17
N PRO A 137 17.77 -19.87 -8.38
CA PRO A 137 17.92 -20.59 -9.63
C PRO A 137 17.22 -19.86 -10.80
N PRO A 138 17.87 -19.75 -11.98
CA PRO A 138 17.31 -19.04 -13.13
C PRO A 138 16.06 -19.75 -13.67
N GLY A 139 15.08 -18.96 -14.08
CA GLY A 139 13.85 -19.45 -14.75
C GLY A 139 12.92 -20.31 -13.88
N ARG A 140 13.09 -20.30 -12.55
CA ARG A 140 12.23 -21.05 -11.62
C ARG A 140 11.35 -20.12 -10.80
N VAL A 141 10.17 -20.63 -10.43
CA VAL A 141 9.37 -20.01 -9.37
C VAL A 141 10.13 -20.17 -8.05
N TYR A 142 10.54 -19.06 -7.47
CA TYR A 142 11.36 -19.03 -6.28
C TYR A 142 10.98 -17.85 -5.38
N ASP A 143 10.69 -18.10 -4.12
CA ASP A 143 10.19 -17.12 -3.16
C ASP A 143 11.23 -16.73 -2.09
N ILE A 144 11.22 -15.47 -1.68
CA ILE A 144 12.14 -14.93 -0.68
C ILE A 144 11.93 -15.62 0.68
N GLY A 145 10.71 -15.63 1.20
CA GLY A 145 10.41 -16.07 2.57
C GLY A 145 10.50 -17.58 2.73
N SER A 146 9.89 -18.32 1.81
CA SER A 146 9.75 -19.77 1.91
C SER A 146 10.93 -20.58 1.36
N GLN A 147 11.82 -19.97 0.56
CA GLN A 147 12.93 -20.68 -0.09
C GLN A 147 14.28 -19.99 0.12
N LEU A 148 14.41 -18.71 -0.24
CA LEU A 148 15.69 -18.00 -0.14
C LEU A 148 16.18 -17.88 1.30
N PHE A 149 15.33 -17.42 2.22
CA PHE A 149 15.71 -17.25 3.63
C PHE A 149 16.11 -18.56 4.31
N PRO A 150 15.34 -19.67 4.19
CA PRO A 150 15.80 -20.97 4.66
C PRO A 150 17.15 -21.40 4.08
N GLN A 151 17.42 -21.11 2.80
CA GLN A 151 18.70 -21.41 2.17
C GLN A 151 19.85 -20.58 2.75
N LEU A 152 19.66 -19.28 2.99
CA LEU A 152 20.66 -18.41 3.64
C LEU A 152 21.03 -18.94 5.04
N VAL A 153 20.02 -19.33 5.82
CA VAL A 153 20.19 -19.93 7.15
C VAL A 153 20.95 -21.25 7.06
N ALA A 154 20.53 -22.15 6.17
CA ALA A 154 21.15 -23.46 6.00
C ALA A 154 22.63 -23.38 5.59
N GLN A 155 22.99 -22.36 4.81
CA GLN A 155 24.37 -22.11 4.39
C GLN A 155 25.17 -21.26 5.40
N GLN A 156 24.57 -20.85 6.53
CA GLN A 156 25.18 -20.02 7.57
C GLN A 156 25.76 -18.71 7.03
N LEU A 157 25.09 -18.11 6.04
CA LEU A 157 25.51 -16.85 5.45
C LEU A 157 25.25 -15.67 6.40
N PRO A 158 25.95 -14.53 6.23
CA PRO A 158 25.73 -13.32 7.03
C PRO A 158 24.32 -12.72 6.81
N PHE A 159 23.31 -13.25 7.52
CA PHE A 159 21.90 -12.98 7.32
C PHE A 159 21.28 -12.50 8.64
N TYR A 160 20.86 -11.24 8.68
CA TYR A 160 20.54 -10.57 9.93
C TYR A 160 19.14 -9.95 9.98
N ALA A 161 18.49 -10.08 11.12
CA ALA A 161 17.32 -9.29 11.48
C ALA A 161 17.77 -7.93 12.01
N GLN A 162 17.09 -6.88 11.56
CA GLN A 162 17.26 -5.52 12.08
C GLN A 162 15.96 -5.09 12.76
N LYS A 163 15.99 -4.98 14.07
CA LYS A 163 14.83 -4.54 14.85
C LYS A 163 14.89 -3.03 15.03
N ARG A 164 13.87 -2.32 14.54
CA ARG A 164 13.81 -0.85 14.57
C ARG A 164 12.38 -0.40 14.83
N PHE A 165 12.23 0.76 15.46
CA PHE A 165 10.92 1.39 15.60
C PHE A 165 10.66 2.26 14.37
N PHE A 166 9.53 2.02 13.72
CA PHE A 166 8.98 2.84 12.65
C PHE A 166 7.48 2.53 12.51
N ASN A 167 6.72 3.43 11.93
CA ASN A 167 5.34 3.17 11.52
C ASN A 167 5.36 2.23 10.31
N TRP A 168 4.75 1.07 10.47
CA TRP A 168 4.49 0.13 9.40
C TRP A 168 3.00 -0.12 9.35
N ILE A 169 2.37 0.28 8.26
CA ILE A 169 0.94 0.05 8.06
C ILE A 169 0.74 -0.77 6.79
N ASP A 170 0.44 -2.04 6.99
CA ASP A 170 0.10 -3.00 5.95
C ASP A 170 -1.32 -2.69 5.41
N ILE A 171 -1.43 -2.49 4.10
CA ILE A 171 -2.70 -2.20 3.40
C ILE A 171 -3.10 -3.42 2.56
N GLY A 172 -3.18 -4.58 3.20
CA GLY A 172 -3.58 -5.83 2.56
C GLY A 172 -5.10 -6.01 2.40
N ARG A 173 -5.93 -5.34 3.21
CA ARG A 173 -7.40 -5.48 3.18
C ARG A 173 -8.10 -4.14 2.97
N VAL A 174 -9.33 -4.19 2.45
CA VAL A 174 -10.19 -3.01 2.29
C VAL A 174 -10.43 -2.29 3.63
N SER A 175 -10.58 -3.05 4.71
CA SER A 175 -10.69 -2.51 6.08
C SER A 175 -9.44 -1.72 6.52
N ASP A 176 -8.27 -2.13 6.04
CA ASP A 176 -6.98 -1.54 6.42
C ASP A 176 -6.78 -0.23 5.66
N TYR A 177 -7.15 -0.22 4.37
CA TYR A 177 -7.20 1.00 3.56
C TYR A 177 -8.08 2.08 4.20
N TRP A 178 -9.24 1.68 4.73
CA TRP A 178 -10.14 2.56 5.48
C TRP A 178 -9.44 3.15 6.71
N THR A 179 -8.90 2.29 7.56
CA THR A 179 -8.22 2.67 8.80
C THR A 179 -7.03 3.59 8.53
N VAL A 180 -6.22 3.29 7.53
CA VAL A 180 -5.10 4.13 7.10
C VAL A 180 -5.56 5.50 6.68
N LEU A 181 -6.58 5.62 5.83
CA LEU A 181 -7.05 6.93 5.41
C LEU A 181 -7.52 7.75 6.61
N GLN A 182 -8.24 7.13 7.55
CA GLN A 182 -8.68 7.83 8.76
C GLN A 182 -7.48 8.39 9.54
N ARG A 183 -6.42 7.59 9.71
CA ARG A 183 -5.18 8.00 10.38
C ARG A 183 -4.41 9.09 9.63
N VAL A 184 -4.40 9.04 8.30
CA VAL A 184 -3.80 10.09 7.46
C VAL A 184 -4.59 11.39 7.62
N LEU A 185 -5.92 11.33 7.52
CA LEU A 185 -6.81 12.49 7.65
C LEU A 185 -6.82 13.09 9.07
N SER A 186 -6.52 12.29 10.11
CA SER A 186 -6.34 12.76 11.48
C SER A 186 -4.93 13.28 11.77
N GLY A 187 -3.99 13.19 10.82
CA GLY A 187 -2.61 13.65 10.97
C GLY A 187 -1.73 12.73 11.83
N GLU A 188 -2.13 11.47 12.02
CA GLU A 188 -1.38 10.48 12.80
C GLU A 188 -0.21 9.85 12.02
N VAL A 189 -0.16 10.03 10.70
CA VAL A 189 0.90 9.48 9.85
C VAL A 189 1.95 10.55 9.57
N ALA A 190 3.16 10.32 10.07
CA ALA A 190 4.28 11.23 9.88
C ALA A 190 4.57 11.46 8.38
N GLN A 191 4.99 12.68 8.03
CA GLN A 191 5.38 13.07 6.67
C GLN A 191 4.26 13.01 5.61
N MET A 192 3.04 12.60 5.97
CA MET A 192 1.86 12.73 5.12
C MET A 192 1.11 14.02 5.45
N ASN A 193 1.41 15.08 4.70
CA ASN A 193 0.70 16.35 4.81
C ASN A 193 -0.59 16.31 3.98
N MET A 194 -1.64 16.93 4.51
CA MET A 194 -2.89 17.09 3.78
C MET A 194 -2.69 17.99 2.55
N PRO A 195 -3.07 17.53 1.34
CA PRO A 195 -2.95 18.33 0.14
C PRO A 195 -3.95 19.49 0.12
N GLY A 196 -3.63 20.54 -0.63
CA GLY A 196 -4.49 21.72 -0.78
C GLY A 196 -4.35 22.73 0.36
N ARG A 197 -5.29 23.66 0.45
CA ARG A 197 -5.34 24.70 1.47
C ARG A 197 -6.41 24.35 2.51
N GLU A 198 -6.06 24.43 3.79
CA GLU A 198 -7.06 24.39 4.85
C GLU A 198 -7.90 25.67 4.84
N VAL A 199 -9.19 25.55 4.54
CA VAL A 199 -10.11 26.71 4.43
C VAL A 199 -10.99 26.87 5.67
N LYS A 200 -11.15 25.80 6.44
CA LYS A 200 -11.80 25.72 7.76
C LYS A 200 -11.08 24.62 8.56
N PRO A 201 -11.15 24.62 9.90
CA PRO A 201 -10.53 23.57 10.71
C PRO A 201 -10.92 22.17 10.24
N GLY A 202 -9.94 21.37 9.83
CA GLY A 202 -10.16 20.01 9.33
C GLY A 202 -10.74 19.91 7.92
N ILE A 203 -10.76 20.98 7.13
CA ILE A 203 -11.30 20.98 5.76
C ILE A 203 -10.25 21.53 4.79
N TRP A 204 -9.69 20.64 3.98
CA TRP A 204 -8.67 20.94 2.97
C TRP A 204 -9.27 20.93 1.57
N VAL A 205 -8.93 21.94 0.78
CA VAL A 205 -9.52 22.15 -0.54
C VAL A 205 -8.42 22.43 -1.57
N GLY A 206 -8.48 21.70 -2.68
CA GLY A 206 -7.63 21.88 -3.85
C GLY A 206 -8.01 23.11 -4.67
N LEU A 207 -7.36 23.26 -5.82
CA LEU A 207 -7.57 24.42 -6.69
C LEU A 207 -8.84 24.27 -7.55
N ASN A 208 -9.43 25.38 -7.98
CA ASN A 208 -10.52 25.41 -8.97
C ASN A 208 -11.79 24.62 -8.57
N THR A 209 -12.08 24.51 -7.28
CA THR A 209 -13.31 23.85 -6.80
C THR A 209 -14.53 24.76 -6.91
N GLN A 210 -15.70 24.19 -7.16
CA GLN A 210 -16.99 24.88 -7.15
C GLN A 210 -17.82 24.38 -5.96
N ILE A 211 -17.88 25.17 -4.88
CA ILE A 211 -18.56 24.80 -3.64
C ILE A 211 -19.42 25.99 -3.17
N PRO A 212 -20.76 25.89 -3.15
CA PRO A 212 -21.63 26.90 -2.58
C PRO A 212 -21.62 26.75 -1.05
N TRP A 213 -20.61 27.34 -0.39
CA TRP A 213 -20.29 27.16 1.03
C TRP A 213 -21.43 27.48 2.02
N ASP A 214 -22.40 28.29 1.58
CA ASP A 214 -23.60 28.68 2.32
C ASP A 214 -24.76 27.69 2.18
N GLN A 215 -24.65 26.75 1.23
CA GLN A 215 -25.71 25.80 0.87
C GLN A 215 -25.27 24.33 1.06
N VAL A 216 -24.09 24.08 1.62
CA VAL A 216 -23.57 22.73 1.88
C VAL A 216 -23.20 22.57 3.35
N SER A 217 -23.32 21.35 3.86
CA SER A 217 -22.82 20.99 5.19
C SER A 217 -21.55 20.15 5.05
N ILE A 218 -20.44 20.61 5.62
CA ILE A 218 -19.16 19.89 5.58
C ILE A 218 -18.60 19.84 7.00
N GLU A 219 -18.42 18.63 7.52
CA GLU A 219 -17.85 18.34 8.84
C GLU A 219 -16.53 17.59 8.65
N GLY A 220 -15.42 18.14 9.17
CA GLY A 220 -14.08 17.59 9.04
C GLY A 220 -13.82 16.31 9.86
N PRO A 221 -12.73 15.57 9.60
CA PRO A 221 -11.69 15.89 8.61
C PRO A 221 -12.12 15.53 7.18
N VAL A 222 -11.98 16.46 6.22
CA VAL A 222 -12.35 16.25 4.81
C VAL A 222 -11.30 16.84 3.90
N TYR A 223 -10.89 16.05 2.90
CA TYR A 223 -10.16 16.56 1.74
C TYR A 223 -11.05 16.62 0.51
N ILE A 224 -11.01 17.77 -0.17
CA ILE A 224 -11.71 18.03 -1.42
C ILE A 224 -10.67 18.36 -2.48
N GLY A 225 -10.46 17.44 -3.41
CA GLY A 225 -9.50 17.58 -4.49
C GLY A 225 -9.79 18.74 -5.43
N SER A 226 -8.76 19.15 -6.17
CA SER A 226 -8.88 20.15 -7.25
C SER A 226 -10.00 19.82 -8.25
N SER A 227 -10.63 20.87 -8.78
CA SER A 227 -11.71 20.78 -9.78
C SER A 227 -12.95 20.00 -9.33
N VAL A 228 -13.10 19.74 -8.03
CA VAL A 228 -14.32 19.14 -7.48
C VAL A 228 -15.48 20.14 -7.54
N ARG A 229 -16.66 19.64 -7.91
CA ARG A 229 -17.92 20.38 -7.85
C ARG A 229 -18.84 19.76 -6.80
N ILE A 230 -19.37 20.58 -5.90
CA ILE A 230 -20.39 20.20 -4.93
C ILE A 230 -21.62 21.06 -5.19
N GLU A 231 -22.77 20.44 -5.39
CA GLU A 231 -24.03 21.15 -5.61
C GLU A 231 -24.76 21.47 -4.28
N PRO A 232 -25.69 22.45 -4.28
CA PRO A 232 -26.46 22.82 -3.09
C PRO A 232 -27.15 21.63 -2.39
N GLY A 233 -27.29 21.71 -1.07
CA GLY A 233 -27.93 20.69 -0.24
C GLY A 233 -27.08 19.45 0.03
N ALA A 234 -25.89 19.33 -0.58
CA ALA A 234 -25.00 18.21 -0.32
C ALA A 234 -24.43 18.25 1.12
N THR A 235 -24.22 17.07 1.69
CA THR A 235 -23.65 16.89 3.04
C THR A 235 -22.42 15.99 2.96
N ILE A 236 -21.28 16.50 3.43
CA ILE A 236 -20.02 15.76 3.51
C ILE A 236 -19.60 15.61 4.97
N ILE A 237 -19.37 14.39 5.45
CA ILE A 237 -18.99 14.12 6.84
C ILE A 237 -17.69 13.33 6.87
N GLY A 238 -16.70 13.85 7.56
CA GLY A 238 -15.37 13.27 7.71
C GLY A 238 -15.35 11.99 8.56
N PRO A 239 -14.24 11.24 8.55
CA PRO A 239 -13.09 11.33 7.63
C PRO A 239 -13.47 10.97 6.17
N THR A 240 -13.41 11.93 5.24
CA THR A 240 -13.80 11.72 3.83
C THR A 240 -12.77 12.30 2.87
N TRP A 241 -12.44 11.54 1.83
CA TRP A 241 -11.54 11.95 0.76
C TRP A 241 -12.29 12.02 -0.56
N ILE A 242 -12.31 13.20 -1.19
CA ILE A 242 -12.94 13.40 -2.50
C ILE A 242 -11.84 13.69 -3.53
N GLY A 243 -11.60 12.72 -4.42
CA GLY A 243 -10.62 12.81 -5.50
C GLY A 243 -10.92 13.95 -6.49
N HIS A 244 -9.89 14.42 -7.18
CA HIS A 244 -9.96 15.51 -8.15
C HIS A 244 -11.02 15.28 -9.23
N GLY A 245 -11.65 16.38 -9.67
CA GLY A 245 -12.66 16.36 -10.72
C GLY A 245 -13.96 15.63 -10.38
N SER A 246 -14.14 15.20 -9.12
CA SER A 246 -15.38 14.54 -8.67
C SER A 246 -16.55 15.53 -8.61
N HIS A 247 -17.78 14.99 -8.73
CA HIS A 247 -19.01 15.78 -8.72
C HIS A 247 -20.02 15.22 -7.71
N ILE A 248 -20.27 15.96 -6.64
CA ILE A 248 -21.28 15.62 -5.65
C ILE A 248 -22.56 16.41 -5.96
N ARG A 249 -23.60 15.70 -6.39
CA ARG A 249 -24.84 16.33 -6.83
C ARG A 249 -25.74 16.73 -5.67
N THR A 250 -26.76 17.52 -6.02
CA THR A 250 -27.73 18.12 -5.11
C THR A 250 -28.30 17.10 -4.13
N GLY A 251 -28.33 17.44 -2.84
CA GLY A 251 -28.90 16.60 -1.78
C GLY A 251 -28.12 15.32 -1.45
N ALA A 252 -27.01 15.03 -2.15
CA ALA A 252 -26.22 13.84 -1.89
C ALA A 252 -25.53 13.92 -0.51
N ARG A 253 -25.40 12.76 0.14
CA ARG A 253 -24.69 12.62 1.41
C ARG A 253 -23.52 11.65 1.26
N VAL A 254 -22.32 12.14 1.53
CA VAL A 254 -21.10 11.34 1.54
C VAL A 254 -20.50 11.43 2.93
N ALA A 255 -20.48 10.32 3.65
CA ALA A 255 -19.96 10.27 5.00
C ALA A 255 -18.93 9.17 5.09
N ARG A 256 -17.80 9.41 5.75
CA ARG A 256 -16.80 8.38 5.96
C ARG A 256 -16.55 7.59 4.66
N SER A 257 -16.15 8.26 3.58
CA SER A 257 -15.99 7.60 2.29
C SER A 257 -14.77 8.11 1.52
N ILE A 258 -14.32 7.30 0.57
CA ILE A 258 -13.20 7.60 -0.34
C ILE A 258 -13.77 7.61 -1.75
N LEU A 259 -13.76 8.77 -2.39
CA LEU A 259 -14.16 8.89 -3.78
C LEU A 259 -12.88 9.03 -4.59
N PHE A 260 -12.63 8.10 -5.50
CA PHE A 260 -11.55 8.22 -6.46
C PHE A 260 -11.82 9.35 -7.45
N GLU A 261 -10.78 9.70 -8.17
CA GLU A 261 -10.77 10.71 -9.22
C GLU A 261 -11.96 10.60 -10.17
N TYR A 262 -12.55 11.74 -10.51
CA TYR A 262 -13.66 11.87 -11.46
C TYR A 262 -14.89 11.03 -11.08
N THR A 263 -15.17 10.86 -9.78
CA THR A 263 -16.36 10.15 -9.31
C THR A 263 -17.55 11.10 -9.19
N ARG A 264 -18.70 10.72 -9.74
CA ARG A 264 -19.96 11.44 -9.61
C ARG A 264 -20.92 10.68 -8.71
N ILE A 265 -21.37 11.33 -7.64
CA ILE A 265 -22.45 10.84 -6.79
C ILE A 265 -23.76 11.45 -7.29
N ALA A 266 -24.78 10.62 -7.54
CA ALA A 266 -26.07 11.11 -8.03
C ALA A 266 -26.84 11.91 -6.95
N ALA A 267 -27.84 12.67 -7.40
CA ALA A 267 -28.67 13.46 -6.48
C ALA A 267 -29.36 12.57 -5.44
N ASP A 268 -29.47 13.06 -4.21
CA ASP A 268 -30.12 12.42 -3.06
C ASP A 268 -29.56 11.04 -2.66
N MET A 269 -28.43 10.63 -3.24
CA MET A 269 -27.78 9.37 -2.89
C MET A 269 -26.98 9.48 -1.59
N ARG A 270 -26.86 8.36 -0.90
CA ARG A 270 -26.16 8.26 0.38
C ARG A 270 -25.06 7.21 0.28
N PHE A 271 -23.82 7.65 0.46
CA PHE A 271 -22.63 6.80 0.49
C PHE A 271 -22.02 6.94 1.88
N THR A 272 -21.90 5.81 2.59
CA THR A 272 -21.36 5.76 3.95
C THR A 272 -20.44 4.56 4.11
N ASP A 273 -19.23 4.77 4.62
CA ASP A 273 -18.22 3.71 4.80
C ASP A 273 -17.87 2.99 3.49
N MET A 274 -17.69 3.76 2.40
CA MET A 274 -17.47 3.22 1.05
C MET A 274 -16.20 3.76 0.36
N ILE A 275 -15.59 2.90 -0.46
CA ILE A 275 -14.63 3.29 -1.51
C ILE A 275 -15.40 3.31 -2.83
N VAL A 276 -15.39 4.45 -3.53
CA VAL A 276 -16.19 4.68 -4.73
C VAL A 276 -15.27 5.09 -5.86
N SER A 277 -15.31 4.33 -6.95
CA SER A 277 -14.69 4.69 -8.22
C SER A 277 -15.77 5.01 -9.27
N PRO A 278 -15.40 5.55 -10.45
CA PRO A 278 -16.36 5.76 -11.53
C PRO A 278 -17.08 4.50 -12.04
N THR A 279 -16.55 3.31 -11.74
CA THR A 279 -17.01 2.03 -12.30
C THR A 279 -17.53 1.05 -11.26
N TYR A 280 -17.03 1.11 -10.03
CA TYR A 280 -17.41 0.22 -8.94
C TYR A 280 -17.42 0.98 -7.61
N CYS A 281 -18.09 0.43 -6.61
CA CYS A 281 -17.89 0.83 -5.23
C CYS A 281 -17.80 -0.39 -4.33
N VAL A 282 -17.05 -0.27 -3.24
CA VAL A 282 -16.80 -1.33 -2.26
C VAL A 282 -17.17 -0.80 -0.89
N ASP A 283 -17.93 -1.57 -0.13
CA ASP A 283 -18.23 -1.22 1.26
C ASP A 283 -17.16 -1.75 2.23
N ARG A 284 -17.35 -1.49 3.53
CA ARG A 284 -16.41 -1.92 4.57
C ARG A 284 -16.32 -3.45 4.74
N ALA A 285 -17.34 -4.20 4.35
CA ALA A 285 -17.30 -5.68 4.38
C ALA A 285 -16.53 -6.27 3.20
N GLY A 286 -16.22 -5.45 2.19
CA GLY A 286 -15.59 -5.89 0.95
C GLY A 286 -16.60 -6.23 -0.15
N ASP A 287 -17.90 -5.99 0.08
CA ASP A 287 -18.93 -6.25 -0.92
C ASP A 287 -18.82 -5.20 -2.03
N THR A 288 -18.68 -5.69 -3.26
CA THR A 288 -18.43 -4.85 -4.43
C THR A 288 -19.68 -4.73 -5.28
N LEU A 289 -20.09 -3.49 -5.56
CA LEU A 289 -21.15 -3.17 -6.50
C LEU A 289 -20.54 -2.57 -7.77
N TYR A 290 -21.00 -3.06 -8.92
CA TYR A 290 -20.59 -2.52 -10.22
C TYR A 290 -21.69 -1.63 -10.79
N ARG A 291 -21.29 -0.59 -11.52
CA ARG A 291 -22.24 0.27 -12.21
C ARG A 291 -23.04 -0.55 -13.22
N GLY A 292 -24.37 -0.47 -13.14
CA GLY A 292 -25.29 -1.19 -14.03
C GLY A 292 -25.82 -2.49 -13.45
N ASP A 293 -25.43 -2.86 -12.23
CA ASP A 293 -26.13 -3.89 -11.47
C ASP A 293 -27.58 -3.44 -11.22
N GLU A 294 -28.54 -4.15 -11.82
CA GLU A 294 -29.97 -3.81 -11.75
C GLU A 294 -30.52 -3.87 -10.32
N THR A 295 -29.81 -4.56 -9.41
CA THR A 295 -30.18 -4.67 -8.00
C THR A 295 -29.60 -3.53 -7.14
N ALA A 296 -28.68 -2.72 -7.68
CA ALA A 296 -28.04 -1.64 -6.94
C ALA A 296 -28.98 -0.44 -6.77
N GLN A 297 -29.30 -0.14 -5.51
CA GLN A 297 -30.06 1.09 -5.16
C GLN A 297 -29.19 2.35 -5.25
N LEU A 298 -27.86 2.20 -5.25
CA LEU A 298 -26.91 3.28 -5.35
C LEU A 298 -26.74 3.74 -6.80
N ARG A 299 -26.64 5.06 -7.00
CA ARG A 299 -26.40 5.66 -8.31
C ARG A 299 -25.16 6.54 -8.28
N TRP A 300 -24.15 6.15 -9.06
CA TRP A 300 -22.91 6.89 -9.22
C TRP A 300 -22.34 6.67 -10.63
N GLY A 301 -21.23 7.32 -10.96
CA GLY A 301 -20.51 7.04 -12.19
C GLY A 301 -19.34 8.00 -12.44
N ASP A 302 -18.96 8.13 -13.69
CA ASP A 302 -17.91 9.06 -14.12
C ASP A 302 -18.44 10.50 -14.17
N ALA A 303 -17.72 11.44 -13.58
CA ALA A 303 -18.04 12.87 -13.56
C ALA A 303 -17.75 13.58 -14.89
N ARG A 304 -16.98 12.96 -15.78
CA ARG A 304 -16.66 13.46 -17.13
C ARG A 304 -17.72 13.08 -18.18
N ALA A 305 -18.61 12.14 -17.83
CA ALA A 305 -19.66 11.61 -18.70
C ALA A 305 -20.96 12.42 -18.63
#